data_AF-A0A1F7GXU5-F1
#
_entry.id   AF-A0A1F7GXU5-F1
#
_cell.length_a   1.000
_cell.length_b   1.000
_cell.length_c   1.000
_cell.angle_alpha   90.00
_cell.angle_beta   90.00
_cell.angle_gamma   90.00
#
_symmetry.space_group_name_H-M   'P 1'
#
loop_
_entity.id
_entity.type
_entity.pdbx_description
1 polymer ?
#
loop_
_entity_poly.entity_id
_entity_poly.type
_entity_poly.pdbx_seq_one_letter_code
_entity_poly.pdbx_strand_id
1 'polypeptide(L)' 'MKTFQYKLQRKLDEVYSVESNDLGVDLLTFIYKKSTSYLKSLPFVIIIPLSLFVAVLVYLLIGRIAIKVTSLLQYGF' A
#
# COMPACT_ATOMS: atom_id res chain seq x y z
N MET A 1 27.11 -7.46 9.64
CA MET A 1 26.04 -7.13 8.67
C MET A 1 25.22 -8.34 8.21
N LYS A 2 25.82 -9.51 7.91
CA LYS A 2 25.07 -10.72 7.46
C LYS A 2 24.00 -11.22 8.44
N THR A 3 24.24 -11.12 9.75
CA THR A 3 23.33 -11.61 10.80
C THR A 3 22.01 -10.84 10.88
N PHE A 4 22.03 -9.53 10.58
CA PHE A 4 20.83 -8.69 10.66
C PHE A 4 19.86 -8.97 9.50
N GLN A 5 20.40 -9.16 8.30
CA GLN A 5 19.59 -9.53 7.12
C GLN A 5 18.93 -10.90 7.31
N TYR A 6 19.65 -11.87 7.88
CA TYR A 6 19.09 -13.18 8.16
C TYR A 6 17.92 -13.14 9.16
N LYS A 7 18.03 -12.29 10.20
CA LYS A 7 16.98 -12.12 11.20
C LYS A 7 15.75 -11.40 10.62
N LEU A 8 15.96 -10.41 9.75
CA LEU A 8 14.89 -9.71 9.05
C LEU A 8 14.17 -10.63 8.07
N GLN A 9 14.92 -11.39 7.27
CA GLN A 9 14.35 -12.34 6.31
C GLN A 9 13.52 -13.41 7.02
N ARG A 10 14.03 -13.98 8.11
CA ARG A 10 13.26 -14.94 8.93
C ARG A 10 11.96 -14.35 9.48
N LYS A 11 11.98 -13.08 9.92
CA LYS A 11 10.79 -12.38 10.41
C LYS A 11 9.78 -12.09 9.30
N LEU A 12 10.27 -11.77 8.10
CA LEU A 12 9.43 -11.59 6.93
C LEU A 12 8.82 -12.93 6.50
N ASP A 13 9.59 -14.01 6.48
CA ASP A 13 9.06 -15.35 6.18
C ASP A 13 8.02 -15.78 7.22
N GLU A 14 8.24 -15.55 8.52
CA GLU A 14 7.25 -15.81 9.59
C GLU A 14 5.90 -15.09 9.36
N VAL A 15 5.90 -13.87 8.80
CA VAL A 15 4.69 -13.03 8.66
C VAL A 15 4.06 -13.15 7.26
N TYR A 16 4.88 -13.31 6.22
CA TYR A 16 4.45 -13.27 4.82
C TYR A 16 4.39 -14.66 4.16
N SER A 17 4.92 -15.72 4.78
CA SER A 17 4.78 -17.12 4.32
C SER A 17 3.41 -17.73 4.65
N VAL A 18 2.34 -16.95 4.61
CA VAL A 18 0.98 -17.49 4.67
C VAL A 18 0.60 -17.92 3.26
N GLU A 19 0.02 -19.10 3.08
CA GLU A 19 -0.48 -19.51 1.76
C GLU A 19 -1.57 -18.54 1.27
N SER A 20 -1.58 -18.27 -0.04
CA SER A 20 -2.61 -17.41 -0.61
C SER A 20 -3.94 -18.17 -0.64
N ASN A 21 -4.92 -17.65 0.11
CA ASN A 21 -6.25 -18.24 0.28
C ASN A 21 -6.99 -18.42 -1.06
N ASP A 22 -7.86 -19.43 -1.13
CA ASP A 22 -8.75 -19.61 -2.28
C ASP A 22 -10.01 -18.73 -2.11
N LEU A 23 -10.36 -17.99 -3.15
CA LEU A 23 -11.52 -17.09 -3.16
C LEU A 23 -12.77 -17.77 -3.74
N GLY A 24 -12.69 -19.05 -4.13
CA GLY A 24 -13.83 -19.82 -4.65
C GLY A 24 -14.26 -19.48 -6.08
N VAL A 25 -13.60 -18.49 -6.71
CA VAL A 25 -13.81 -18.09 -8.10
C VAL A 25 -12.45 -18.05 -8.79
N ASP A 26 -12.23 -18.91 -9.78
CA ASP A 26 -10.91 -19.15 -10.40
C ASP A 26 -10.20 -17.88 -10.85
N LEU A 27 -10.94 -16.94 -11.47
CA LEU A 27 -10.37 -15.69 -11.96
C LEU A 27 -9.94 -14.76 -10.82
N LEU A 28 -10.73 -14.67 -9.74
CA LEU A 28 -10.36 -13.90 -8.55
C LEU A 28 -9.20 -14.55 -7.83
N THR A 29 -9.23 -15.88 -7.66
CA THR A 29 -8.16 -16.66 -7.03
C THR A 29 -6.85 -16.48 -7.80
N PHE A 30 -6.88 -16.48 -9.13
CA PHE A 30 -5.70 -16.23 -9.96
C PHE A 30 -5.14 -14.81 -9.77
N ILE A 31 -5.99 -13.78 -9.84
CA ILE A 31 -5.58 -12.39 -9.66
C ILE A 31 -5.01 -12.19 -8.25
N TYR A 32 -5.69 -12.73 -7.23
CA TYR A 32 -5.28 -12.62 -5.84
C TYR A 32 -3.94 -13.32 -5.59
N LYS A 33 -3.76 -14.57 -6.04
CA LYS A 33 -2.49 -15.30 -5.92
C LYS A 33 -1.35 -14.56 -6.61
N LYS A 34 -1.58 -14.02 -7.80
CA LYS A 34 -0.56 -13.27 -8.55
C LYS A 34 -0.17 -11.97 -7.86
N SER A 35 -1.14 -11.18 -7.42
CA SER A 35 -0.90 -9.90 -6.73
C SER A 35 -0.24 -10.11 -5.37
N THR A 36 -0.72 -11.08 -4.58
CA THR A 36 -0.15 -11.38 -3.25
C THR A 36 1.24 -11.99 -3.34
N SER A 37 1.53 -12.83 -4.34
CA SER A 37 2.88 -13.36 -4.54
C SER A 37 3.91 -12.25 -4.79
N TYR A 38 3.53 -11.21 -5.54
CA TYR A 38 4.41 -10.09 -5.84
C TYR A 38 4.61 -9.17 -4.63
N LEU A 39 3.56 -8.98 -3.83
CA LEU A 39 3.62 -8.22 -2.57
C LEU A 39 4.42 -8.95 -1.49
N LYS A 40 4.39 -10.29 -1.44
CA LYS A 40 5.12 -11.09 -0.44
C LYS A 40 6.63 -11.13 -0.69
N SER A 41 7.07 -11.10 -1.95
CA SER A 41 8.50 -11.19 -2.27
C SER A 41 9.26 -9.90 -1.96
N LEU A 42 8.66 -8.73 -2.24
CA LEU A 42 9.28 -7.42 -2.06
C LEU A 42 8.24 -6.36 -1.64
N PRO A 43 7.68 -6.46 -0.42
CA PRO A 43 6.56 -5.61 0.01
C PRO A 43 6.90 -4.12 -0.07
N PHE A 44 8.09 -3.73 0.39
CA PHE A 44 8.50 -2.32 0.46
C PHE A 44 8.77 -1.70 -0.91
N VAL A 45 9.17 -2.49 -1.91
CA VAL A 45 9.48 -1.99 -3.26
C VAL A 45 8.22 -1.45 -3.94
N ILE A 46 7.05 -2.02 -3.64
CA ILE A 46 5.76 -1.58 -4.20
C ILE A 46 5.03 -0.62 -3.24
N ILE A 47 5.00 -0.95 -1.95
CA ILE A 47 4.25 -0.18 -0.96
C ILE A 47 4.78 1.24 -0.84
N ILE A 48 6.10 1.45 -0.87
CA ILE A 48 6.67 2.79 -0.70
C ILE A 48 6.28 3.72 -1.86
N PRO A 49 6.56 3.39 -3.14
CA PRO A 49 6.13 4.24 -4.27
C PRO A 49 4.62 4.45 -4.32
N LEU A 50 3.84 3.40 -4.07
CA LEU A 50 2.38 3.48 -4.08
C LEU A 50 1.87 4.41 -2.98
N SER A 51 2.42 4.31 -1.78
CA SER A 51 2.03 5.18 -0.66
C SER A 51 2.38 6.65 -0.91
N LEU A 52 3.54 6.92 -1.52
CA LEU A 52 3.93 8.27 -1.92
C LEU A 52 2.97 8.82 -2.97
N PHE A 53 2.64 8.03 -3.98
CA PHE A 53 1.69 8.41 -5.02
C PHE A 53 0.30 8.71 -4.45
N VAL A 54 -0.20 7.84 -3.56
CA VAL A 54 -1.48 8.05 -2.86
C VAL A 54 -1.42 9.32 -2.01
N ALA A 55 -0.34 9.56 -1.27
CA ALA A 55 -0.18 10.76 -0.46
C ALA A 55 -0.22 12.04 -1.30
N VAL A 56 0.45 12.05 -2.46
CA VAL A 56 0.40 13.17 -3.42
C VAL A 56 -1.01 13.38 -3.95
N LEU A 57 -1.71 12.32 -4.36
CA LEU A 57 -3.10 12.42 -4.82
C LEU A 57 -4.01 12.99 -3.74
N VAL A 58 -3.91 12.48 -2.51
CA VAL A 58 -4.69 12.96 -1.37
C VAL A 58 -4.40 14.42 -1.10
N TYR A 59 -3.13 14.83 -1.12
CA TYR A 59 -2.75 16.24 -0.96
C TYR A 59 -3.38 17.14 -2.03
N LEU A 60 -3.36 16.73 -3.30
CA LEU A 60 -3.95 17.49 -4.40
C LEU A 60 -5.47 17.60 -4.28
N LEU A 61 -6.15 16.53 -3.87
CA LEU A 61 -7.60 16.49 -3.72
C LEU A 61 -8.06 17.29 -2.49
N ILE A 62 -7.52 16.97 -1.31
CA ILE A 62 -7.91 17.58 -0.04
C ILE A 62 -7.39 19.00 0.07
N GLY A 63 -6.17 19.29 -0.39
CA GLY A 63 -5.61 20.64 -0.37
C GLY A 63 -6.48 21.64 -1.12
N ARG A 64 -7.01 21.24 -2.29
CA ARG A 64 -7.91 22.10 -3.07
C ARG A 64 -9.26 22.32 -2.38
N ILE A 65 -9.77 21.31 -1.68
CA ILE A 65 -11.01 21.43 -0.89
C ILE A 65 -10.78 22.35 0.30
N ALA A 66 -9.66 22.19 1.01
CA ALA A 66 -9.30 23.02 2.15
C ALA A 66 -9.22 24.50 1.76
N ILE A 67 -8.55 24.83 0.65
CA ILE A 67 -8.44 26.20 0.13
C ILE A 67 -9.83 26.77 -0.21
N LYS A 68 -10.70 25.98 -0.83
CA LYS A 68 -12.07 26.43 -1.16
C LYS A 68 -12.90 26.69 0.09
N VAL A 69 -12.82 25.82 1.08
CA VAL A 69 -13.55 25.96 2.34
C VAL A 69 -13.04 27.18 3.12
N THR A 70 -11.73 27.36 3.26
CA THR A 70 -11.18 28.55 3.93
C THR A 70 -11.49 29.84 3.19
N SER A 71 -11.46 29.83 1.85
CA SER A 71 -11.85 31.00 1.05
C SER A 71 -13.34 31.33 1.21
N LEU A 72 -14.22 30.32 1.22
CA LEU A 72 -15.65 30.50 1.53
C LEU A 72 -15.86 31.07 2.93
N LEU A 73 -15.11 30.60 3.92
CA LEU A 73 -15.22 31.10 5.29
C LEU A 73 -14.65 32.51 5.47
N GLN A 74 -13.60 32.87 4.71
CA GLN A 74 -12.95 34.19 4.80
C GLN A 74 -13.67 35.28 4.00
N TYR A 75 -14.22 34.95 2.83
CA TYR A 75 -14.80 35.92 1.89
C TYR A 75 -16.31 35.74 1.66
N GLY A 76 -16.91 34.68 2.20
CA GLY A 76 -18.34 34.40 2.11
C GLY A 76 -19.17 34.94 3.26
N PHE A 77 -18.56 35.60 4.24
CA PHE A 77 -19.20 36.36 5.32
C PHE A 77 -18.91 37.85 5.19
#